data_AF-A0A815Q8C8-F1
#
_entry.id   AF-A0A815Q8C8-F1
#
_cell.length_a   1.000
_cell.length_b   1.000
_cell.length_c   1.000
_cell.angle_alpha   90.00
_cell.angle_beta   90.00
_cell.angle_gamma   90.00
#
_symmetry.space_group_name_H-M   'P 1'
#
loop_
_entity.id
_entity.type
_entity.pdbx_description
1 polymer ?
#
loop_
_entity_poly.entity_id
_entity_poly.type
_entity_poly.pdbx_seq_one_letter_code
_entity_poly.pdbx_strand_id
1 'polypeptide(L)'
;MLESNDDILSISYRSFQHVFPDNKIIDRSLSSSSSKYDIIRRYLFTGVLIHYHLWFLFIVFVLFLFTNFGYWWISFSFVLLYLPSYLNNDQFKMGRPWYKLKTSKLWWLIHKYMQVEAVRTHQLNKNKQYIFALHPHGILILSRPSLLGGVWETLFPGVETRLLAASPLFWIPGCREICLWTGCINATKTIAEKLLKTDVEINEYNSNGKLSLVIYPGGSKEIFNSDSKSNETILIARQGFVKLAIENGCDIVPGI
;
A
#
# COMPACT_ATOMS: atom_id res chain seq x y z
N MET A 1 -24.90 -30.93 -12.59
CA MET A 1 -24.22 -30.81 -11.29
C MET A 1 -22.73 -30.84 -11.57
N LEU A 2 -22.08 -29.68 -11.59
CA LEU A 2 -20.63 -29.57 -11.66
C LEU A 2 -20.22 -28.94 -10.32
N GLU A 3 -19.62 -29.75 -9.45
CA GLU A 3 -19.00 -29.28 -8.21
C GLU A 3 -17.78 -28.43 -8.58
N SER A 4 -17.81 -27.13 -8.29
CA SER A 4 -16.60 -26.31 -8.31
C SER A 4 -15.84 -26.56 -7.01
N ASN A 5 -14.72 -27.28 -7.11
CA ASN A 5 -13.69 -27.26 -6.09
C ASN A 5 -12.98 -25.91 -6.16
N ASP A 6 -13.60 -24.88 -5.61
CA ASP A 6 -12.97 -23.60 -5.35
C ASP A 6 -12.10 -23.76 -4.10
N ASP A 7 -10.82 -24.03 -4.29
CA ASP A 7 -9.81 -23.99 -3.23
C ASP A 7 -9.63 -22.53 -2.75
N ILE A 8 -10.56 -22.08 -1.91
CA ILE A 8 -10.54 -20.76 -1.25
C ILE A 8 -9.38 -20.76 -0.25
N LEU A 9 -8.27 -20.14 -0.63
CA LEU A 9 -7.18 -19.83 0.29
C LEU A 9 -7.57 -18.59 1.11
N SER A 10 -8.30 -18.84 2.21
CA SER A 10 -8.55 -17.84 3.24
C SER A 10 -7.32 -17.73 4.14
N ILE A 11 -6.60 -16.62 4.04
CA ILE A 11 -5.47 -16.35 4.93
C ILE A 11 -6.02 -15.65 6.17
N SER A 12 -6.56 -16.47 7.07
CA SER A 12 -6.87 -16.07 8.45
C SER A 12 -5.59 -16.00 9.26
N TYR A 13 -5.55 -15.13 10.28
CA TYR A 13 -4.42 -14.88 11.18
C TYR A 13 -3.67 -16.14 11.70
N ARG A 14 -4.32 -17.32 11.69
CA ARG A 14 -3.69 -18.63 12.00
C ARG A 14 -2.53 -18.99 11.08
N SER A 15 -2.56 -18.68 9.79
CA SER A 15 -1.49 -19.04 8.85
C SER A 15 -0.18 -18.25 9.09
N PHE A 16 -0.26 -17.08 9.73
CA PHE A 16 0.89 -16.28 10.12
C PHE A 16 1.55 -16.70 11.46
N GLN A 17 0.93 -17.61 12.23
CA GLN A 17 1.47 -18.08 13.52
C GLN A 17 2.77 -18.89 13.37
N HIS A 18 3.04 -19.48 12.19
CA HIS A 18 4.27 -20.23 11.95
C HIS A 18 5.53 -19.35 11.78
N VAL A 19 5.38 -18.02 11.66
CA VAL A 19 6.53 -17.10 11.44
C VAL A 19 6.91 -16.34 12.72
N PHE A 20 6.11 -16.44 13.79
CA PHE A 20 6.37 -15.76 15.06
C PHE A 20 5.77 -16.53 16.23
N PRO A 21 6.59 -16.95 17.20
CA PRO A 21 6.06 -17.61 18.38
C PRO A 21 5.32 -16.62 19.28
N ASP A 22 4.30 -17.15 19.96
CA ASP A 22 3.62 -16.64 21.15
C ASP A 22 2.36 -15.75 21.00
N ASN A 23 1.25 -16.46 20.74
CA ASN A 23 -0.03 -16.48 21.50
C ASN A 23 -0.71 -15.18 21.98
N LYS A 24 -1.90 -14.91 21.41
CA LYS A 24 -3.21 -15.18 22.05
C LYS A 24 -4.34 -14.95 21.04
N ILE A 25 -5.17 -15.97 20.86
CA ILE A 25 -6.36 -15.99 20.01
C ILE A 25 -7.40 -15.04 20.62
N ILE A 26 -7.93 -14.10 19.85
CA ILE A 26 -9.10 -13.29 20.23
C ILE A 26 -10.29 -13.85 19.46
N ASP A 27 -11.23 -14.44 20.18
CA ASP A 27 -12.51 -14.92 19.67
C ASP A 27 -13.36 -13.74 19.17
N ARG A 28 -13.94 -13.86 17.97
CA ARG A 28 -14.72 -12.82 17.27
C ARG A 28 -16.22 -12.87 17.59
N SER A 29 -16.61 -13.55 18.68
CA SER A 29 -18.01 -13.66 19.13
C SER A 29 -18.54 -12.45 19.91
N LEU A 30 -17.78 -11.36 20.07
CA LEU A 30 -18.24 -10.16 20.79
C LEU A 30 -18.28 -8.93 19.88
N SER A 31 -19.32 -8.84 19.05
CA SER A 31 -19.86 -7.55 18.64
C SER A 31 -20.58 -6.89 19.83
N SER A 32 -20.28 -5.61 20.08
CA SER A 32 -21.02 -4.66 20.94
C SER A 32 -20.72 -4.58 22.44
N SER A 33 -19.46 -4.63 22.86
CA SER A 33 -19.06 -4.06 24.15
C SER A 33 -17.73 -3.33 24.00
N SER A 34 -17.74 -2.00 23.99
CA SER A 34 -16.52 -1.18 23.87
C SER A 34 -15.64 -1.35 25.11
N SER A 35 -14.68 -2.26 25.03
CA SER A 35 -13.71 -2.51 26.08
C SER A 35 -12.73 -1.35 26.19
N LYS A 36 -12.25 -1.01 27.40
CA LYS A 36 -11.22 0.03 27.61
C LYS A 36 -9.97 -0.20 26.74
N TYR A 37 -9.67 -1.45 26.43
CA TYR A 37 -8.55 -1.83 25.56
C TYR A 37 -8.76 -1.44 24.10
N ASP A 38 -10.00 -1.38 23.60
CA ASP A 38 -10.29 -0.93 22.24
C ASP A 38 -10.13 0.58 22.10
N ILE A 39 -10.47 1.33 23.16
CA ILE A 39 -10.24 2.78 23.23
C ILE A 39 -8.74 3.09 23.20
N ILE A 40 -7.93 2.40 24.02
CA ILE A 40 -6.47 2.58 24.04
C ILE A 40 -5.85 2.22 22.69
N ARG A 41 -6.25 1.10 22.08
CA ARG A 41 -5.82 0.72 20.71
C ARG A 41 -6.15 1.80 19.69
N ARG A 42 -7.36 2.37 19.78
CA ARG A 42 -7.82 3.45 18.88
C ARG A 42 -6.98 4.70 19.02
N TYR A 43 -6.69 5.16 20.25
CA TYR A 43 -5.81 6.31 20.47
C TYR A 43 -4.36 6.05 20.04
N LEU A 44 -3.82 4.86 20.29
CA LEU A 44 -2.49 4.49 19.83
C LEU A 44 -2.39 4.53 18.30
N PHE A 45 -3.36 3.96 17.60
CA PHE A 45 -3.38 3.98 16.14
C PHE A 45 -3.63 5.37 15.57
N THR A 46 -4.60 6.11 16.12
CA THR A 46 -4.81 7.51 15.73
C THR A 46 -3.54 8.33 15.98
N GLY A 47 -2.83 8.08 17.08
CA GLY A 47 -1.51 8.65 17.36
C GLY A 47 -0.46 8.27 16.31
N VAL A 48 -0.40 7.00 15.90
CA VAL A 48 0.51 6.53 14.82
C VAL A 48 0.14 7.13 13.47
N LEU A 49 -1.14 7.27 13.13
CA LEU A 49 -1.59 7.90 11.89
C LEU A 49 -1.33 9.41 11.88
N ILE A 50 -1.62 10.09 12.99
CA ILE A 50 -1.30 11.50 13.16
C ILE A 50 0.22 11.68 13.07
N HIS A 51 1.00 10.84 13.75
CA HIS A 51 2.46 10.86 13.65
C HIS A 51 2.93 10.58 12.21
N TYR A 52 2.31 9.63 11.50
CA TYR A 52 2.60 9.33 10.10
C TYR A 52 2.39 10.55 9.19
N HIS A 53 1.38 11.38 9.47
CA HIS A 53 1.12 12.61 8.72
C HIS A 53 1.92 13.83 9.21
N LEU A 54 2.34 13.86 10.47
CA LEU A 54 3.02 15.00 11.10
C LEU A 54 4.54 14.83 11.28
N TRP A 55 5.11 13.65 11.02
CA TRP A 55 6.55 13.38 11.20
C TRP A 55 7.42 14.32 10.36
N PHE A 56 6.97 14.69 9.16
CA PHE A 56 7.65 15.70 8.34
C PHE A 56 7.75 17.06 9.06
N LEU A 57 6.66 17.53 9.69
CA LEU A 57 6.67 18.78 10.46
C LEU A 57 7.61 18.69 11.67
N PHE A 58 7.66 17.54 12.34
CA PHE A 58 8.59 17.30 13.43
C PHE A 58 10.05 17.40 12.98
N ILE A 59 10.41 16.79 11.85
CA ILE A 59 11.78 16.91 11.29
C ILE A 59 12.09 18.35 10.95
N VAL A 60 11.19 19.05 10.25
CA VAL A 60 11.38 20.47 9.89
C VAL A 60 11.58 21.32 11.14
N PHE A 61 10.80 21.07 12.19
CA PHE A 61 10.94 21.76 13.47
C PHE A 61 12.32 21.49 14.12
N VAL A 62 12.78 20.24 14.16
CA VAL A 62 14.11 19.89 14.70
C VAL A 62 15.23 20.57 13.90
N LEU A 63 15.16 20.56 12.57
CA LEU A 63 16.13 21.24 11.70
C LEU A 63 16.11 22.76 11.93
N PHE A 64 14.92 23.33 12.14
CA PHE A 64 14.77 24.74 12.50
C PHE A 64 15.44 25.05 13.85
N LEU A 65 15.24 24.21 14.88
CA LEU A 65 15.91 24.38 16.17
C LEU A 65 17.43 24.35 16.02
N PHE A 66 18.00 23.37 15.30
CA PHE A 66 19.44 23.30 15.07
C PHE A 66 19.99 24.57 14.41
N THR A 67 19.28 25.15 13.45
CA THR A 67 19.66 26.41 12.83
C THR A 67 19.65 27.58 13.82
N ASN A 68 18.63 27.67 14.69
CA ASN A 68 18.50 28.75 15.68
C ASN A 68 19.52 28.65 16.83
N PHE A 69 19.95 27.44 17.20
CA PHE A 69 20.94 27.20 18.25
C PHE A 69 22.40 27.24 17.73
N GLY A 70 22.64 27.69 16.51
CA GLY A 70 23.99 27.83 15.93
C GLY A 70 24.56 26.56 15.28
N TYR A 71 23.79 25.46 15.23
CA TYR A 71 24.14 24.21 14.56
C TYR A 71 23.61 24.12 13.12
N TRP A 72 23.53 25.25 12.41
CA TRP A 72 22.95 25.34 11.07
C TRP A 72 23.61 24.40 10.04
N TRP A 73 24.90 24.09 10.22
CA TRP A 73 25.66 23.18 9.37
C TRP A 73 25.13 21.74 9.43
N ILE A 74 24.55 21.31 10.56
CA ILE A 74 23.87 20.01 10.68
C ILE A 74 22.65 20.00 9.76
N SER A 75 21.77 20.99 9.90
CA SER A 75 20.57 21.11 9.08
C SER A 75 20.90 21.21 7.59
N PHE A 76 21.90 22.02 7.25
CA PHE A 76 22.38 22.17 5.89
C PHE A 76 22.92 20.83 5.33
N SER A 77 23.71 20.09 6.12
CA SER A 77 24.26 18.79 5.71
C SER A 77 23.16 17.77 5.46
N PHE A 78 22.13 17.70 6.31
CA PHE A 78 20.98 16.82 6.09
C PHE A 78 20.24 17.12 4.79
N VAL A 79 19.97 18.41 4.52
CA VAL A 79 19.32 18.83 3.27
C VAL A 79 20.20 18.49 2.06
N LEU A 80 21.49 18.80 2.13
CA LEU A 80 22.44 18.56 1.04
C LEU A 80 22.57 17.07 0.71
N LEU A 81 22.68 16.21 1.72
CA LEU A 81 22.77 14.75 1.54
C LEU A 81 21.48 14.14 1.00
N TYR A 82 20.33 14.70 1.37
CA TYR A 82 19.03 14.21 0.93
C TYR A 82 18.64 14.69 -0.48
N LEU A 83 19.09 15.88 -0.88
CA LEU A 83 18.70 16.54 -2.13
C LEU A 83 18.86 15.66 -3.39
N PRO A 84 19.97 14.91 -3.59
CA PRO A 84 20.09 14.02 -4.75
C PRO A 84 19.04 12.91 -4.78
N SER A 85 18.66 12.35 -3.62
CA SER A 85 17.60 11.35 -3.52
C SER A 85 16.22 11.94 -3.77
N TYR A 86 15.98 13.19 -3.37
CA TYR A 86 14.70 13.87 -3.57
C TYR A 86 14.48 14.29 -5.03
N LEU A 87 15.53 14.84 -5.65
CA LEU A 87 15.50 15.29 -7.05
C LEU A 87 15.56 14.12 -8.05
N ASN A 88 15.79 12.89 -7.58
CA ASN A 88 15.71 11.75 -8.46
C ASN A 88 14.25 11.56 -8.93
N ASN A 89 14.07 11.17 -10.19
CA ASN A 89 12.72 11.04 -10.79
C ASN A 89 12.16 9.62 -10.62
N ASP A 90 12.46 8.95 -9.50
CA ASP A 90 12.13 7.53 -9.30
C ASP A 90 10.61 7.27 -9.34
N GLN A 91 9.80 8.25 -8.91
CA GLN A 91 8.32 8.18 -8.99
C GLN A 91 7.77 8.13 -10.43
N PHE A 92 8.58 8.51 -11.42
CA PHE A 92 8.27 8.48 -12.86
C PHE A 92 9.02 7.35 -13.59
N LYS A 93 9.65 6.45 -12.84
CA LYS A 93 10.32 5.24 -13.35
C LYS A 93 9.64 4.01 -12.72
N MET A 94 10.41 3.03 -12.28
CA MET A 94 9.91 1.81 -11.62
C MET A 94 9.75 1.97 -10.10
N GLY A 95 9.97 3.17 -9.57
CA GLY A 95 10.10 3.40 -8.13
C GLY A 95 11.37 2.76 -7.55
N ARG A 96 11.43 2.69 -6.22
CA ARG A 96 12.55 2.11 -5.47
C ARG A 96 11.99 1.24 -4.34
N PRO A 97 11.29 0.14 -4.66
CA PRO A 97 10.72 -0.72 -3.63
C PRO A 97 11.83 -1.29 -2.76
N TRP A 98 11.63 -1.21 -1.46
CA TRP A 98 12.47 -1.85 -0.47
C TRP A 98 11.77 -3.11 0.00
N TYR A 99 11.99 -4.22 -0.71
CA TYR A 99 11.28 -5.48 -0.47
C TYR A 99 11.34 -5.94 0.98
N LYS A 100 12.52 -5.86 1.63
CA LYS A 100 12.64 -6.20 3.06
C LYS A 100 11.74 -5.35 3.95
N LEU A 101 11.58 -4.05 3.67
CA LEU A 101 10.64 -3.21 4.41
C LEU A 101 9.20 -3.61 4.07
N LYS A 102 8.89 -3.79 2.79
CA LYS A 102 7.56 -4.16 2.29
C LYS A 102 7.06 -5.47 2.91
N THR A 103 7.90 -6.49 3.04
CA THR A 103 7.57 -7.79 3.65
C THR A 103 7.87 -7.86 5.15
N SER A 104 8.34 -6.76 5.75
CA SER A 104 8.75 -6.78 7.15
C SER A 104 7.59 -6.98 8.13
N LYS A 105 8.00 -7.48 9.28
CA LYS A 105 7.19 -7.68 10.49
C LYS A 105 6.68 -6.36 11.09
N LEU A 106 7.20 -5.20 10.65
CA LEU A 106 6.80 -3.87 11.10
C LEU A 106 5.31 -3.59 10.81
N TRP A 107 4.79 -4.13 9.70
CA TRP A 107 3.39 -3.92 9.29
C TRP A 107 2.38 -4.70 10.14
N TRP A 108 2.82 -5.64 10.97
CA TRP A 108 1.96 -6.47 11.81
C TRP A 108 1.04 -5.66 12.73
N LEU A 109 1.55 -4.57 13.34
CA LEU A 109 0.74 -3.71 14.20
C LEU A 109 -0.42 -3.08 13.42
N ILE A 110 -0.15 -2.66 12.19
CA ILE A 110 -1.15 -2.07 11.29
C ILE A 110 -2.16 -3.15 10.90
N HIS A 111 -1.72 -4.35 10.51
CA HIS A 111 -2.62 -5.46 10.18
C HIS A 111 -3.54 -5.85 11.34
N LYS A 112 -2.99 -5.96 12.55
CA LYS A 112 -3.73 -6.31 13.76
C LYS A 112 -4.76 -5.26 14.12
N TYR A 113 -4.40 -3.98 14.00
CA TYR A 113 -5.31 -2.89 14.29
C TYR A 113 -6.43 -2.79 13.26
N MET A 114 -6.06 -2.81 11.98
CA MET A 114 -6.99 -2.68 10.86
C MET A 114 -7.83 -3.93 10.64
N GLN A 115 -7.51 -5.03 11.33
CA GLN A 115 -8.13 -6.34 11.17
C GLN A 115 -8.18 -6.79 9.71
N VAL A 116 -7.08 -6.56 8.98
CA VAL A 116 -7.02 -6.86 7.54
C VAL A 116 -7.23 -8.35 7.32
N GLU A 117 -8.26 -8.65 6.55
CA GLU A 117 -8.56 -9.99 6.06
C GLU A 117 -8.57 -9.93 4.55
N ALA A 118 -7.64 -10.64 3.92
CA ALA A 118 -7.51 -10.68 2.48
C ALA A 118 -7.67 -12.12 2.02
N VAL A 119 -8.70 -12.36 1.22
CA VAL A 119 -9.06 -13.69 0.72
C VAL A 119 -8.77 -13.74 -0.76
N ARG A 120 -8.01 -14.75 -1.18
CA ARG A 120 -7.83 -15.02 -2.61
C ARG A 120 -8.90 -16.00 -3.07
N THR A 121 -9.78 -15.53 -3.95
CA THR A 121 -10.82 -16.37 -4.55
C THR A 121 -10.30 -17.27 -5.66
N HIS A 122 -9.33 -16.79 -6.44
CA HIS A 122 -8.83 -17.49 -7.63
C HIS A 122 -7.31 -17.38 -7.71
N GLN A 123 -6.64 -18.47 -8.11
CA GLN A 123 -5.21 -18.44 -8.36
C GLN A 123 -4.92 -17.72 -9.67
N LEU A 124 -4.00 -16.76 -9.62
CA LEU A 124 -3.56 -16.02 -10.81
C LEU A 124 -2.33 -16.70 -11.44
N ASN A 125 -2.27 -16.67 -12.76
CA ASN A 125 -1.09 -17.09 -13.50
C ASN A 125 0.00 -16.02 -13.36
N LYS A 126 1.15 -16.39 -12.78
CA LYS A 126 2.32 -15.51 -12.58
C LYS A 126 2.95 -14.97 -13.87
N ASN A 127 2.71 -15.62 -15.02
CA ASN A 127 3.24 -15.20 -16.32
C ASN A 127 2.33 -14.21 -17.05
N LYS A 128 1.15 -13.91 -16.49
CA LYS A 128 0.21 -12.92 -17.01
C LYS A 128 0.38 -11.59 -16.28
N GLN A 129 -0.10 -10.54 -16.92
CA GLN A 129 -0.09 -9.18 -16.41
C GLN A 129 -1.49 -8.74 -16.04
N TYR A 130 -1.62 -8.05 -14.91
CA TYR A 130 -2.90 -7.67 -14.34
C TYR A 130 -2.96 -6.19 -13.98
N ILE A 131 -4.19 -5.66 -14.00
CA ILE A 131 -4.55 -4.41 -13.34
C ILE A 131 -5.50 -4.75 -12.19
N PHE A 132 -5.02 -4.60 -10.97
CA PHE A 132 -5.81 -4.78 -9.76
C PHE A 132 -6.58 -3.50 -9.45
N ALA A 133 -7.91 -3.59 -9.47
CA ALA A 133 -8.81 -2.49 -9.18
C ALA A 133 -9.32 -2.65 -7.74
N LEU A 134 -8.67 -1.99 -6.78
CA LEU A 134 -9.02 -2.06 -5.35
C LEU A 134 -9.97 -0.93 -4.96
N HIS A 135 -11.05 -1.21 -4.24
CA HIS A 135 -12.04 -0.23 -3.79
C HIS A 135 -12.56 -0.59 -2.39
N PRO A 136 -12.76 0.35 -1.45
CA PRO A 136 -12.87 1.80 -1.66
C PRO A 136 -11.56 2.58 -1.65
N HIS A 137 -11.50 3.64 -2.45
CA HIS A 137 -10.45 4.65 -2.34
C HIS A 137 -10.68 5.52 -1.10
N GLY A 138 -10.42 5.00 0.10
CA GLY A 138 -10.49 5.77 1.34
C GLY A 138 -9.35 6.79 1.48
N ILE A 139 -9.55 7.86 2.27
CA ILE A 139 -8.49 8.87 2.55
C ILE A 139 -7.27 8.26 3.26
N LEU A 140 -7.51 7.25 4.10
CA LEU A 140 -6.48 6.47 4.78
C LEU A 140 -6.03 5.24 3.98
N ILE A 141 -6.61 5.02 2.79
CA ILE A 141 -6.37 3.87 1.92
C ILE A 141 -6.33 2.58 2.75
N LEU A 142 -7.46 2.25 3.40
CA LEU A 142 -7.54 1.19 4.42
C LEU A 142 -7.16 -0.20 3.88
N SER A 143 -7.28 -0.39 2.56
CA SER A 143 -6.86 -1.59 1.83
C SER A 143 -5.35 -1.67 1.61
N ARG A 144 -4.60 -0.56 1.66
CA ARG A 144 -3.14 -0.53 1.41
C ARG A 144 -2.35 -1.55 2.24
N PRO A 145 -2.66 -1.80 3.53
CA PRO A 145 -1.90 -2.78 4.28
C PRO A 145 -2.01 -4.20 3.72
N SER A 146 -3.01 -4.55 2.92
CA SER A 146 -3.08 -5.86 2.23
C SER A 146 -1.97 -6.03 1.17
N LEU A 147 -1.33 -4.93 0.75
CA LEU A 147 -0.18 -4.93 -0.16
C LEU A 147 1.17 -5.06 0.57
N LEU A 148 1.17 -5.09 1.90
CA LEU A 148 2.36 -4.98 2.75
C LEU A 148 2.43 -6.12 3.77
N GLY A 149 3.57 -6.24 4.44
CA GLY A 149 3.88 -7.25 5.45
C GLY A 149 3.83 -8.69 4.96
N GLY A 150 4.07 -8.93 3.67
CA GLY A 150 4.07 -10.27 3.08
C GLY A 150 2.69 -10.79 2.67
N VAL A 151 1.62 -10.03 2.92
CA VAL A 151 0.24 -10.46 2.57
C VAL A 151 0.11 -10.61 1.05
N TRP A 152 0.59 -9.64 0.28
CA TRP A 152 0.57 -9.69 -1.18
C TRP A 152 1.35 -10.87 -1.73
N GLU A 153 2.58 -11.04 -1.26
CA GLU A 153 3.49 -12.09 -1.71
C GLU A 153 2.93 -13.50 -1.40
N THR A 154 2.15 -13.63 -0.33
CA THR A 154 1.47 -14.89 0.02
C THR A 154 0.24 -15.15 -0.85
N LEU A 155 -0.56 -14.12 -1.13
CA LEU A 155 -1.77 -14.26 -1.96
C LEU A 155 -1.40 -14.47 -3.44
N PHE A 156 -0.45 -13.69 -3.95
CA PHE A 156 -0.09 -13.68 -5.37
C PHE A 156 1.41 -13.90 -5.55
N PRO A 157 1.92 -15.11 -5.21
CA PRO A 157 3.35 -15.41 -5.32
C PRO A 157 3.81 -15.28 -6.77
N GLY A 158 4.90 -14.54 -6.98
CA GLY A 158 5.47 -14.26 -8.29
C GLY A 158 4.71 -13.22 -9.12
N VAL A 159 3.73 -12.49 -8.56
CA VAL A 159 3.06 -11.37 -9.22
C VAL A 159 3.57 -10.04 -8.63
N GLU A 160 4.54 -9.45 -9.33
CA GLU A 160 5.11 -8.17 -8.91
C GLU A 160 4.19 -7.00 -9.27
N THR A 161 4.01 -6.06 -8.34
CA THR A 161 3.09 -4.94 -8.52
C THR A 161 3.66 -3.58 -8.16
N ARG A 162 3.15 -2.53 -8.83
CA ARG A 162 3.28 -1.14 -8.36
C ARG A 162 1.91 -0.53 -8.11
N LEU A 163 1.81 0.22 -7.00
CA LEU A 163 0.60 0.96 -6.69
C LEU A 163 0.68 2.37 -7.29
N LEU A 164 -0.33 2.73 -8.09
CA LEU A 164 -0.48 4.09 -8.58
C LEU A 164 -1.00 5.00 -7.45
N ALA A 165 -0.23 6.02 -7.12
CA ALA A 165 -0.50 6.94 -6.02
C ALA A 165 -0.57 8.39 -6.50
N ALA A 166 -1.30 9.22 -5.74
CA ALA A 166 -1.52 10.62 -6.08
C ALA A 166 -0.21 11.43 -6.07
N SER A 167 -0.05 12.34 -7.02
CA SER A 167 1.14 13.18 -7.17
C SER A 167 1.57 13.93 -5.90
N PRO A 168 0.67 14.50 -5.07
CA PRO A 168 1.06 15.23 -3.86
C PRO A 168 1.86 14.42 -2.84
N LEU A 169 1.68 13.09 -2.80
CA LEU A 169 2.45 12.22 -1.91
C LEU A 169 3.95 12.22 -2.24
N PHE A 170 4.30 12.54 -3.48
CA PHE A 170 5.70 12.61 -3.94
C PHE A 170 6.32 14.00 -3.79
N TRP A 171 5.55 15.02 -3.40
CA TRP A 171 6.05 16.38 -3.17
C TRP A 171 6.50 16.63 -1.73
N ILE A 172 6.10 15.78 -0.79
CA ILE A 172 6.45 15.92 0.63
C ILE A 172 7.66 15.02 0.92
N PRO A 173 8.81 15.59 1.32
CA PRO A 173 9.97 14.81 1.73
C PRO A 173 9.64 13.79 2.82
N GLY A 174 10.28 12.62 2.75
CA GLY A 174 9.99 11.50 3.66
C GLY A 174 8.71 10.73 3.31
N CYS A 175 7.57 11.40 3.09
CA CYS A 175 6.35 10.76 2.59
C CYS A 175 6.60 10.10 1.23
N ARG A 176 7.28 10.82 0.34
CA ARG A 176 7.76 10.33 -0.95
C ARG A 176 8.55 9.03 -0.80
N GLU A 177 9.42 8.95 0.20
CA GLU A 177 10.35 7.83 0.37
C GLU A 177 9.63 6.59 0.86
N ILE A 178 8.73 6.77 1.83
CA ILE A 178 7.86 5.69 2.28
C ILE A 178 7.02 5.18 1.11
N CYS A 179 6.46 6.07 0.28
CA CYS A 179 5.71 5.68 -0.91
C CYS A 179 6.58 4.84 -1.86
N LEU A 180 7.76 5.33 -2.24
CA LEU A 180 8.66 4.62 -3.15
C LEU A 180 9.12 3.27 -2.58
N TRP A 181 9.52 3.22 -1.31
CA TRP A 181 9.98 2.01 -0.63
C TRP A 181 8.89 0.96 -0.47
N THR A 182 7.64 1.37 -0.37
CA THR A 182 6.49 0.45 -0.32
C THR A 182 5.93 0.12 -1.71
N GLY A 183 6.62 0.52 -2.79
CA GLY A 183 6.26 0.14 -4.17
C GLY A 183 5.23 1.04 -4.84
N CYS A 184 5.06 2.28 -4.36
CA CYS A 184 4.17 3.26 -4.97
C CYS A 184 4.90 4.14 -5.97
N ILE A 185 4.15 4.58 -6.97
CA ILE A 185 4.63 5.39 -8.09
C ILE A 185 3.55 6.40 -8.49
N ASN A 186 3.92 7.39 -9.30
CA ASN A 186 2.97 8.41 -9.71
C ASN A 186 1.87 7.82 -10.61
N ALA A 187 0.60 8.18 -10.34
CA ALA A 187 -0.58 7.74 -11.07
C ALA A 187 -0.77 8.38 -12.47
N THR A 188 0.24 9.07 -13.03
CA THR A 188 0.16 9.60 -14.40
C THR A 188 0.00 8.48 -15.43
N LYS A 189 -0.93 8.67 -16.37
CA LYS A 189 -1.24 7.69 -17.44
C LYS A 189 0.00 7.19 -18.19
N THR A 190 0.90 8.10 -18.58
CA THR A 190 2.12 7.75 -19.33
C THR A 190 3.05 6.81 -18.55
N ILE A 191 3.10 6.95 -17.22
CA ILE A 191 3.88 6.08 -16.35
C ILE A 191 3.24 4.71 -16.24
N ALA A 192 1.92 4.66 -16.07
CA ALA A 192 1.18 3.40 -16.04
C ALA A 192 1.38 2.59 -17.35
N GLU A 193 1.25 3.23 -18.51
CA GLU A 193 1.51 2.61 -19.83
C GLU A 193 2.95 2.12 -19.96
N LYS A 194 3.93 2.94 -19.54
CA LYS A 194 5.34 2.58 -19.60
C LYS A 194 5.63 1.33 -18.76
N LEU A 195 5.05 1.25 -17.58
CA LEU A 195 5.28 0.14 -16.66
C LEU A 195 4.59 -1.14 -17.09
N LEU A 196 3.42 -1.06 -17.72
CA LEU A 196 2.79 -2.23 -18.33
C LEU A 196 3.64 -2.81 -19.47
N LYS A 197 4.51 -2.00 -20.08
CA LYS A 197 5.45 -2.45 -21.11
C LYS A 197 6.84 -2.82 -20.57
N THR A 198 7.01 -2.83 -19.25
CA THR A 198 8.31 -3.10 -18.61
C THR A 198 8.36 -4.52 -18.05
N ASP A 199 9.36 -5.27 -18.47
CA ASP A 199 9.71 -6.57 -17.87
C ASP A 199 10.53 -6.36 -16.59
N VAL A 200 10.30 -7.22 -15.60
CA VAL A 200 10.93 -7.11 -14.28
C VAL A 200 11.46 -8.46 -13.85
N GLU A 201 12.70 -8.45 -13.37
CA GLU A 201 13.27 -9.59 -12.66
C GLU A 201 12.69 -9.64 -11.25
N ILE A 202 12.02 -10.75 -10.94
CA ILE A 202 11.43 -10.99 -9.63
C ILE A 202 12.46 -11.77 -8.80
N ASN A 203 13.31 -11.02 -8.10
CA ASN A 203 14.50 -11.52 -7.38
C ASN A 203 14.21 -12.70 -6.42
N GLU A 204 13.03 -12.76 -5.83
CA GLU A 204 12.68 -13.84 -4.88
C GLU A 204 12.32 -15.17 -5.57
N TYR A 205 11.98 -15.12 -6.86
CA TYR A 205 11.53 -16.28 -7.63
C TYR A 205 12.43 -16.62 -8.83
N ASN A 206 13.55 -15.90 -9.01
CA ASN A 206 14.46 -16.03 -10.17
C ASN A 206 13.67 -16.14 -11.48
N SER A 207 12.64 -15.31 -11.62
CA SER A 207 11.71 -15.36 -12.74
C SER A 207 11.58 -14.00 -13.39
N ASN A 208 11.63 -13.98 -14.73
CA ASN A 208 11.25 -12.83 -15.52
C ASN A 208 9.72 -12.78 -15.58
N GLY A 209 9.15 -11.65 -15.17
CA GLY A 209 7.71 -11.42 -15.20
C GLY A 209 7.37 -10.04 -15.74
N LYS A 210 6.09 -9.83 -16.00
CA LYS A 210 5.56 -8.51 -16.36
C LYS A 210 5.11 -7.77 -15.11
N LEU A 211 5.33 -6.45 -15.08
CA LEU A 211 4.89 -5.65 -13.95
C LEU A 211 3.36 -5.48 -13.96
N SER A 212 2.68 -5.89 -12.91
CA SER A 212 1.25 -5.62 -12.73
C SER A 212 1.02 -4.29 -12.00
N LEU A 213 -0.17 -3.71 -12.16
CA LEU A 213 -0.50 -2.42 -11.53
C LEU A 213 -1.63 -2.58 -10.53
N VAL A 214 -1.53 -1.88 -9.41
CA VAL A 214 -2.64 -1.68 -8.48
C VAL A 214 -3.15 -0.26 -8.65
N ILE A 215 -4.46 -0.13 -8.80
CA ILE A 215 -5.16 1.12 -9.05
C ILE A 215 -6.39 1.16 -8.16
N TYR A 216 -6.66 2.33 -7.61
CA TYR A 216 -7.94 2.61 -6.98
C TYR A 216 -8.87 3.25 -8.00
N PRO A 217 -9.97 2.58 -8.40
CA PRO A 217 -11.00 3.18 -9.26
C PRO A 217 -11.48 4.51 -8.68
N GLY A 218 -11.94 5.41 -9.53
CA GLY A 218 -12.47 6.73 -9.16
C GLY A 218 -11.47 7.77 -8.58
N GLY A 219 -10.33 7.35 -8.04
CA GLY A 219 -9.24 8.23 -7.60
C GLY A 219 -9.65 9.14 -6.42
N SER A 220 -9.06 10.34 -6.35
CA SER A 220 -9.38 11.31 -5.31
C SER A 220 -10.85 11.72 -5.24
N LYS A 221 -11.62 11.58 -6.33
CA LYS A 221 -13.05 11.92 -6.34
C LYS A 221 -13.88 10.98 -5.45
N GLU A 222 -13.49 9.70 -5.32
CA GLU A 222 -14.18 8.77 -4.42
C GLU A 222 -14.03 9.21 -2.96
N ILE A 223 -12.87 9.77 -2.59
CA ILE A 223 -12.63 10.29 -1.25
C ILE A 223 -13.62 11.42 -0.92
N PHE A 224 -13.82 12.36 -1.84
CA PHE A 224 -14.66 13.55 -1.59
C PHE A 224 -16.17 13.27 -1.67
N ASN A 225 -16.55 12.21 -2.39
CA ASN A 225 -17.96 11.85 -2.56
C ASN A 225 -18.41 10.76 -1.57
N SER A 226 -17.52 10.25 -0.72
CA SER A 226 -17.88 9.27 0.31
C SER A 226 -18.66 9.95 1.44
N ASP A 227 -19.90 9.52 1.68
CA ASP A 227 -20.67 10.00 2.82
C ASP A 227 -20.25 9.27 4.10
N SER A 228 -19.60 9.99 5.01
CA SER A 228 -19.16 9.50 6.33
C SER A 228 -20.27 8.93 7.22
N LYS A 229 -21.54 9.22 6.92
CA LYS A 229 -22.72 8.72 7.66
C LYS A 229 -23.38 7.51 6.98
N SER A 230 -22.96 7.17 5.77
CA SER A 230 -23.46 6.01 5.04
C SER A 230 -22.43 4.87 5.08
N ASN A 231 -22.91 3.62 5.09
CA ASN A 231 -22.05 2.46 4.89
C ASN A 231 -21.85 2.14 3.39
N GLU A 232 -22.35 3.01 2.50
CA GLU A 232 -22.29 2.83 1.06
C GLU A 232 -21.10 3.59 0.49
N THR A 233 -20.27 2.89 -0.27
CA THR A 233 -19.12 3.50 -0.95
C THR A 233 -19.51 3.87 -2.38
N ILE A 234 -19.38 5.14 -2.73
CA ILE A 234 -19.70 5.61 -4.08
C ILE A 234 -18.52 5.30 -4.99
N LEU A 235 -18.68 4.30 -5.86
CA LEU A 235 -17.73 4.02 -6.92
C LEU A 235 -17.96 4.99 -8.07
N ILE A 236 -16.99 5.87 -8.33
CA ILE A 236 -17.09 6.81 -9.44
C ILE A 236 -16.54 6.12 -10.67
N ALA A 237 -17.40 5.92 -11.67
CA ALA A 237 -17.08 5.26 -12.93
C ALA A 237 -16.01 6.04 -13.74
N ARG A 238 -14.73 5.85 -13.41
CA ARG A 238 -13.59 6.28 -14.23
C ARG A 238 -13.08 5.07 -15.00
N GLN A 239 -13.39 5.01 -16.29
CA GLN A 239 -13.03 3.89 -17.16
C GLN A 239 -11.58 3.94 -17.68
N GLY A 240 -10.76 4.89 -17.22
CA GLY A 240 -9.39 5.07 -17.71
C GLY A 240 -8.51 3.83 -17.52
N PHE A 241 -8.65 3.13 -16.40
CA PHE A 241 -7.91 1.89 -16.14
C PHE A 241 -8.42 0.72 -17.01
N VAL A 242 -9.73 0.71 -17.36
CA VAL A 242 -10.30 -0.29 -18.27
C VAL A 242 -9.75 -0.09 -19.68
N LYS A 243 -9.73 1.15 -20.16
CA LYS A 243 -9.09 1.50 -21.44
C LYS A 243 -7.62 1.09 -21.45
N LEU A 244 -6.88 1.37 -20.36
CA LEU A 244 -5.48 0.98 -20.22
C LEU A 244 -5.30 -0.55 -20.27
N ALA A 245 -6.19 -1.32 -19.64
CA ALA A 245 -6.17 -2.78 -19.66
C ALA A 245 -6.36 -3.32 -21.08
N ILE A 246 -7.36 -2.81 -21.81
CA ILE A 246 -7.66 -3.21 -23.19
C ILE A 246 -6.49 -2.89 -24.12
N GLU A 247 -5.94 -1.67 -24.02
CA GLU A 247 -4.81 -1.22 -24.87
C GLU A 247 -3.53 -2.05 -24.67
N ASN A 248 -3.36 -2.70 -23.51
CA ASN A 248 -2.17 -3.50 -23.18
C ASN A 248 -2.46 -5.00 -23.06
N GLY A 249 -3.70 -5.45 -23.35
CA GLY A 249 -4.10 -6.86 -23.24
C GLY A 249 -3.94 -7.45 -21.83
N CYS A 250 -4.19 -6.64 -20.79
CA CYS A 250 -4.07 -7.04 -19.39
C CYS A 250 -5.43 -7.44 -18.81
N ASP A 251 -5.45 -8.47 -17.96
CA ASP A 251 -6.66 -8.89 -17.25
C ASP A 251 -6.91 -7.93 -16.06
N ILE A 252 -8.17 -7.57 -15.81
CA ILE A 252 -8.55 -6.74 -14.66
C ILE A 252 -8.97 -7.65 -13.52
N VAL A 253 -8.37 -7.45 -12.34
CA VAL A 253 -8.71 -8.20 -11.13
C VAL A 253 -9.42 -7.25 -10.15
N PRO A 254 -10.72 -7.42 -9.87
CA PRO A 254 -11.42 -6.63 -8.88
C PRO A 254 -10.99 -7.06 -7.46
N GLY A 255 -10.88 -6.09 -6.54
CA GLY A 255 -10.65 -6.36 -5.12
C GLY A 255 -11.37 -5.33 -4.24
N ILE A 256 -11.74 -5.76 -3.03
CA ILE A 256 -12.42 -4.95 -2.01
C ILE A 256 -11.47 -4.72 -0.83
#